data_AF-A0AA39JMW0-F1
#
_entry.id   AF-A0AA39JMW0-F1
#
_cell.length_a   1.000
_cell.length_b   1.000
_cell.length_c   1.000
_cell.angle_alpha   90.00
_cell.angle_beta   90.00
_cell.angle_gamma   90.00
#
_symmetry.space_group_name_H-M   'P 1'
#
loop_
_entity.id
_entity.type
_entity.pdbx_description
1 polymer ?
#
loop_
_entity_poly.entity_id
_entity_poly.type
_entity_poly.pdbx_seq_one_letter_code
_entity_poly.pdbx_strand_id
1 'polypeptide(L)'
;MSGKLASEYPSWKKLQQIYDSEHANLVLKDLFAQDPARFSKFSKEYASGSGPDVTFLLDYSKNLVTQPIIDTLLSLAREAGVETYRDKMFAGEHINTSEDRAVLHVALRNFDDFKIQESGVDEVSAVLEHIKVFSEAVRSGEWKGYTGKTIKTIVNIGIGGSDLGPVMVTEALKAYSKRDLTAHFVSNIDGTHIAETLKVCDPERTLFIIASKTFTTQETITNAESAKTWFLETAKDQAHVAKHFVALSTNTKAVTAFGISPDNMFQFWDWVGGRYSLWSAIGLSIALVIGYDNFEALLKGAHGMDKHFKETPLESNLPVLLAIIGIWYNDFYGSQTHALLPYDQYLHKFADYFQQGDMESNGKFVTKGGQRVNYQTGPIIWGAAGTNGQHSFYQLVHQGTKLIPADFIAPATTQNPIHQSKHHRILLSNFFAQPEALAFGKTEEQVKNELGSGASEALIKSKVFEGNRPSNSIMFPLLTPATLGALIALYEHKIFVQGVVWGINSFDQMGVELGKVLAKNILAQLGKPEDVKGHDSSTTGLIHYYQKYRKE
;
A
#
# COMPACT_ATOMS: atom_id res chain seq x y z
N MET A 1 2.38 14.92 -20.69
CA MET A 1 3.76 15.06 -20.17
C MET A 1 4.62 15.60 -21.27
N SER A 2 5.55 16.50 -20.95
CA SER A 2 6.52 17.03 -21.92
C SER A 2 7.46 15.96 -22.48
N GLY A 3 7.49 14.76 -21.89
CA GLY A 3 8.48 13.71 -22.21
C GLY A 3 9.88 14.05 -21.71
N LYS A 4 10.05 15.22 -21.07
CA LYS A 4 11.30 15.74 -20.53
C LYS A 4 11.78 14.88 -19.37
N LEU A 5 13.08 14.57 -19.35
CA LEU A 5 13.70 13.84 -18.24
C LEU A 5 13.78 14.73 -16.99
N ALA A 6 13.54 14.15 -15.81
CA ALA A 6 13.62 14.89 -14.54
C ALA A 6 14.98 15.59 -14.35
N SER A 7 16.07 14.94 -14.77
CA SER A 7 17.44 15.46 -14.74
C SER A 7 17.68 16.72 -15.60
N GLU A 8 16.75 17.07 -16.49
CA GLU A 8 16.83 18.25 -17.35
C GLU A 8 16.15 19.48 -16.74
N TYR A 9 15.46 19.34 -15.62
CA TYR A 9 14.88 20.45 -14.87
C TYR A 9 15.98 21.32 -14.25
N PRO A 10 15.92 22.67 -14.38
CA PRO A 10 16.84 23.57 -13.69
C PRO A 10 16.93 23.29 -12.18
N SER A 11 15.79 23.03 -11.53
CA SER A 11 15.77 22.71 -10.10
C SER A 11 16.48 21.38 -9.78
N TRP A 12 16.42 20.38 -10.67
CA TRP A 12 17.18 19.13 -10.49
C TRP A 12 18.69 19.38 -10.52
N LYS A 13 19.17 20.15 -11.51
CA LYS A 13 20.61 20.50 -11.62
C LYS A 13 21.08 21.28 -10.40
N LYS A 14 20.25 22.19 -9.89
CA LYS A 14 20.52 22.93 -8.66
C LYS A 14 20.57 22.01 -7.43
N LEU A 15 19.67 21.04 -7.32
CA LEU A 15 19.70 20.05 -6.24
C LEU A 15 20.96 19.19 -6.30
N GLN A 16 21.41 18.80 -7.49
CA GLN A 16 22.69 18.09 -7.64
C GLN A 16 23.86 18.94 -7.16
N GLN A 17 23.90 20.23 -7.52
CA GLN A 17 24.93 21.15 -7.05
C GLN A 17 24.90 21.33 -5.52
N ILE A 18 23.72 21.46 -4.93
CA ILE A 18 23.55 21.53 -3.46
C ILE A 18 24.04 20.22 -2.83
N TYR A 19 23.64 19.06 -3.37
CA TYR A 19 24.12 17.78 -2.89
C TYR A 19 25.65 17.69 -2.93
N ASP A 20 26.25 17.92 -4.10
CA ASP A 20 27.70 17.82 -4.30
C ASP A 20 28.51 18.74 -3.37
N SER A 21 27.96 19.91 -3.03
CA SER A 21 28.66 20.92 -2.21
C SER A 21 28.34 20.88 -0.71
N GLU A 22 27.13 20.45 -0.33
CA GLU A 22 26.64 20.59 1.05
C GLU A 22 26.40 19.26 1.78
N HIS A 23 26.20 18.13 1.09
CA HIS A 23 25.71 16.89 1.73
C HIS A 23 26.56 16.40 2.91
N ALA A 24 27.89 16.55 2.80
CA ALA A 24 28.84 16.15 3.85
C ALA A 24 28.73 17.00 5.13
N ASN A 25 28.17 18.22 5.03
CA ASN A 25 27.97 19.14 6.14
C ASN A 25 26.56 19.04 6.76
N LEU A 26 25.66 18.24 6.16
CA LEU A 26 24.33 18.02 6.70
C LEU A 26 24.40 16.99 7.84
N VAL A 27 24.51 17.50 9.07
CA VAL A 27 24.53 16.69 10.29
C VAL A 27 23.31 17.04 11.13
N LEU A 28 22.41 16.08 11.35
CA LEU A 28 21.15 16.29 12.07
C LEU A 28 21.36 16.93 13.45
N LYS A 29 22.34 16.45 14.21
CA LYS A 29 22.67 17.02 15.53
C LYS A 29 22.94 18.53 15.44
N ASP A 30 23.70 18.96 14.43
CA ASP A 30 24.06 20.36 14.24
C ASP A 30 22.88 21.17 13.70
N LEU A 31 22.11 20.61 12.76
CA LEU A 31 20.90 21.24 12.21
C LEU A 31 19.86 21.54 13.30
N PHE A 32 19.70 20.66 14.28
CA PHE A 32 18.82 20.90 15.44
C PHE A 32 19.43 21.90 16.44
N ALA A 33 20.74 21.82 16.69
CA ALA A 33 21.41 22.74 17.61
C ALA A 33 21.41 24.20 17.10
N GLN A 34 21.53 24.39 15.78
CA GLN A 34 21.55 25.71 15.15
C GLN A 34 20.16 26.33 14.98
N ASP A 35 19.10 25.52 14.97
CA ASP A 35 17.72 25.98 14.77
C ASP A 35 16.78 25.39 15.84
N PRO A 36 16.64 26.03 17.01
CA PRO A 36 15.71 25.57 18.06
C PRO A 36 14.25 25.49 17.60
N ALA A 37 13.87 26.18 16.52
CA ALA A 37 12.53 26.15 15.93
C ALA A 37 12.39 25.13 14.79
N ARG A 38 13.38 24.25 14.58
CA ARG A 38 13.40 23.29 13.46
C ARG A 38 12.16 22.41 13.40
N PHE A 39 11.70 21.87 14.53
CA PHE A 39 10.47 21.08 14.55
C PHE A 39 9.29 21.87 13.96
N SER A 40 9.05 23.09 14.43
CA SER A 40 7.93 23.92 13.95
C SER A 40 8.05 24.33 12.48
N LYS A 41 9.27 24.44 11.95
CA LYS A 41 9.51 24.76 10.52
C LYS A 41 9.35 23.53 9.62
N PHE A 42 9.78 22.37 10.09
CA PHE A 42 9.83 21.12 9.33
C PHE A 42 8.82 20.09 9.88
N SER A 43 7.66 20.58 10.30
CA SER A 43 6.48 19.77 10.56
C SER A 43 5.24 20.47 10.02
N LYS A 44 4.23 19.66 9.67
CA LYS A 44 2.91 20.15 9.25
C LYS A 44 1.84 19.29 9.90
N GLU A 45 0.78 19.96 10.34
CA GLU A 45 -0.44 19.29 10.78
C GLU A 45 -1.49 19.38 9.66
N TYR A 46 -2.07 18.23 9.31
CA TYR A 46 -3.28 18.14 8.51
C TYR A 46 -4.46 18.02 9.46
N ALA A 47 -5.51 18.79 9.23
CA ALA A 47 -6.82 18.59 9.87
C ALA A 47 -7.87 18.46 8.78
N SER A 48 -8.66 17.38 8.81
CA SER A 48 -9.72 17.17 7.83
C SER A 48 -10.82 18.22 7.97
N GLY A 49 -11.13 18.91 6.87
CA GLY A 49 -12.28 19.82 6.81
C GLY A 49 -13.64 19.10 6.95
N SER A 50 -13.66 17.78 6.75
CA SER A 50 -14.87 16.94 6.80
C SER A 50 -15.02 16.18 8.12
N GLY A 51 -14.04 16.28 9.04
CA GLY A 51 -14.06 15.58 10.32
C GLY A 51 -12.94 16.06 11.25
N PRO A 52 -13.21 16.89 12.27
CA PRO A 52 -12.18 17.54 13.07
C PRO A 52 -11.27 16.57 13.83
N ASP A 53 -11.72 15.34 14.06
CA ASP A 53 -10.96 14.29 14.77
C ASP A 53 -9.93 13.57 13.87
N VAL A 54 -9.99 13.78 12.55
CA VAL A 54 -9.03 13.20 11.60
C VAL A 54 -7.90 14.21 11.37
N THR A 55 -6.84 14.10 12.16
CA THR A 55 -5.62 14.90 12.06
C THR A 55 -4.36 14.04 11.94
N PHE A 56 -3.36 14.56 11.23
CA PHE A 56 -2.00 14.00 11.16
C PHE A 56 -0.96 15.06 11.49
N LEU A 57 -0.07 14.76 12.41
CA LEU A 57 1.22 15.41 12.47
C LEU A 57 2.18 14.67 11.55
N LEU A 58 2.74 15.37 10.56
CA LEU A 58 3.91 14.94 9.82
C LEU A 58 5.12 15.74 10.33
N ASP A 59 5.96 15.10 11.15
CA ASP A 59 7.28 15.61 11.53
C ASP A 59 8.32 15.08 10.54
N TYR A 60 8.87 15.97 9.72
CA TYR A 60 9.96 15.69 8.79
C TYR A 60 11.24 16.44 9.17
N SER A 61 11.36 16.89 10.42
CA SER A 61 12.50 17.65 10.91
C SER A 61 13.77 16.82 11.04
N LYS A 62 13.65 15.50 11.23
CA LYS A 62 14.77 14.55 11.29
C LYS A 62 15.21 14.06 9.91
N ASN A 63 15.11 14.93 8.90
CA ASN A 63 15.68 14.72 7.57
C ASN A 63 16.87 15.66 7.33
N LEU A 64 17.78 15.23 6.47
CA LEU A 64 19.00 15.91 6.02
C LEU A 64 18.64 17.00 5.02
N VAL A 65 17.90 18.00 5.48
CA VAL A 65 17.35 19.08 4.66
C VAL A 65 17.48 20.43 5.37
N THR A 66 17.62 21.48 4.57
CA THR A 66 17.56 22.90 4.97
C THR A 66 16.41 23.56 4.21
N GLN A 67 16.05 24.81 4.57
CA GLN A 67 14.99 25.53 3.85
C GLN A 67 15.32 25.71 2.35
N PRO A 68 16.56 26.09 1.95
CA PRO A 68 16.93 26.14 0.53
C PRO A 68 16.75 24.82 -0.24
N ILE A 69 17.01 23.68 0.41
CA ILE A 69 16.79 22.35 -0.17
C ILE A 69 15.28 22.13 -0.39
N ILE A 70 14.45 22.37 0.63
CA ILE A 70 12.99 22.24 0.52
C ILE A 70 12.43 23.15 -0.56
N ASP A 71 12.84 24.42 -0.62
CA ASP A 71 12.36 25.38 -1.62
C ASP A 71 12.73 24.93 -3.04
N THR A 72 13.93 24.38 -3.22
CA THR A 72 14.39 23.88 -4.53
C THR A 72 13.68 22.58 -4.91
N LEU A 73 13.42 21.69 -3.97
CA LEU A 73 12.60 20.49 -4.17
C LEU A 73 11.14 20.83 -4.54
N LEU A 74 10.54 21.82 -3.89
CA LEU A 74 9.21 22.32 -4.26
C LEU A 74 9.22 22.97 -5.65
N SER A 75 10.30 23.66 -6.01
CA SER A 75 10.48 24.21 -7.35
C SER A 75 10.56 23.10 -8.40
N LEU A 76 11.26 21.99 -8.12
CA LEU A 76 11.26 20.80 -8.99
C LEU A 76 9.85 20.23 -9.19
N ALA A 77 9.05 20.12 -8.12
CA ALA A 77 7.66 19.66 -8.22
C ALA A 77 6.80 20.59 -9.12
N ARG A 78 6.99 21.92 -9.00
CA ARG A 78 6.32 22.90 -9.88
C ARG A 78 6.80 22.79 -11.34
N GLU A 79 8.11 22.69 -11.56
CA GLU A 79 8.70 22.52 -12.90
C GLU A 79 8.22 21.24 -13.60
N ALA A 80 8.02 20.15 -12.84
CA ALA A 80 7.45 18.91 -13.34
C ALA A 80 5.94 18.98 -13.62
N GLY A 81 5.27 20.06 -13.20
CA GLY A 81 3.84 20.27 -13.41
C GLY A 81 2.95 19.42 -12.51
N VAL A 82 3.38 19.13 -11.27
CA VAL A 82 2.62 18.30 -10.30
C VAL A 82 1.18 18.79 -10.13
N GLU A 83 0.97 20.10 -9.97
CA GLU A 83 -0.37 20.69 -9.84
C GLU A 83 -1.21 20.46 -11.10
N THR A 84 -0.63 20.65 -12.28
CA THR A 84 -1.31 20.40 -13.55
C THR A 84 -1.70 18.93 -13.71
N TYR A 85 -0.81 17.97 -13.43
CA TYR A 85 -1.15 16.55 -13.55
C TYR A 85 -2.17 16.11 -12.51
N ARG A 86 -2.10 16.68 -11.30
CA ARG A 86 -3.10 16.45 -10.26
C ARG A 86 -4.47 16.87 -10.78
N ASP A 87 -4.58 18.09 -11.29
CA ASP A 87 -5.87 18.61 -11.77
C ASP A 87 -6.41 17.78 -12.93
N LYS A 88 -5.52 17.30 -13.84
CA LYS A 88 -5.86 16.34 -14.90
C LYS A 88 -6.41 15.01 -14.35
N MET A 89 -5.76 14.43 -13.32
CA MET A 89 -6.23 13.22 -12.66
C MET A 89 -7.65 13.42 -12.11
N PHE A 90 -7.86 14.51 -11.36
CA PHE A 90 -9.15 14.84 -10.77
C PHE A 90 -10.22 15.25 -11.78
N ALA A 91 -9.86 15.63 -13.00
CA ALA A 91 -10.80 15.95 -14.07
C ALA A 91 -11.29 14.71 -14.84
N GLY A 92 -10.63 13.55 -14.68
CA GLY A 92 -10.88 12.36 -15.48
C GLY A 92 -10.08 12.31 -16.78
N GLU A 93 -9.06 13.16 -16.96
CA GLU A 93 -8.22 13.05 -18.15
C GLU A 93 -7.44 11.74 -18.18
N HIS A 94 -7.18 11.24 -19.38
CA HIS A 94 -6.46 10.00 -19.64
C HIS A 94 -4.96 10.13 -19.37
N ILE A 95 -4.58 10.21 -18.09
CA ILE A 95 -3.19 10.35 -17.67
C ILE A 95 -2.44 9.00 -17.65
N ASN A 96 -3.13 7.87 -17.71
CA ASN A 96 -2.52 6.57 -17.98
C ASN A 96 -2.36 6.41 -19.51
N THR A 97 -1.26 6.93 -20.03
CA THR A 97 -1.08 7.14 -21.47
C THR A 97 -0.75 5.87 -22.25
N SER A 98 -0.23 4.82 -21.60
CA SER A 98 0.10 3.56 -22.28
C SER A 98 -1.12 2.66 -22.49
N GLU A 99 -2.16 2.83 -21.69
CA GLU A 99 -3.42 2.08 -21.79
C GLU A 99 -4.59 2.96 -22.26
N ASP A 100 -4.37 4.26 -22.45
CA ASP A 100 -5.39 5.28 -22.78
C ASP A 100 -6.58 5.24 -21.81
N ARG A 101 -6.29 5.42 -20.51
CA ARG A 101 -7.30 5.40 -19.45
C ARG A 101 -7.22 6.61 -18.53
N ALA A 102 -8.38 7.04 -18.04
CA ALA A 102 -8.48 7.86 -16.85
C ALA A 102 -7.92 7.13 -15.61
N VAL A 103 -7.62 7.88 -14.55
CA VAL A 103 -7.13 7.35 -13.28
C VAL A 103 -7.93 7.99 -12.15
N LEU A 104 -8.91 7.25 -11.64
CA LEU A 104 -10.03 7.86 -10.89
C LEU A 104 -10.38 7.12 -9.60
N HIS A 105 -9.39 6.58 -8.88
CA HIS A 105 -9.63 6.06 -7.53
C HIS A 105 -10.21 7.12 -6.57
N VAL A 106 -9.96 8.42 -6.83
CA VAL A 106 -10.60 9.54 -6.13
C VAL A 106 -12.11 9.64 -6.38
N ALA A 107 -12.61 9.17 -7.53
CA ALA A 107 -14.05 9.17 -7.83
C ALA A 107 -14.83 8.18 -6.96
N LEU A 108 -14.19 7.07 -6.55
CA LEU A 108 -14.77 6.02 -5.70
C LEU A 108 -15.13 6.49 -4.29
N ARG A 109 -14.59 7.64 -3.90
CA ARG A 109 -14.71 8.25 -2.58
C ARG A 109 -15.05 9.73 -2.67
N ASN A 110 -15.55 10.18 -3.82
CA ASN A 110 -15.96 11.56 -4.03
C ASN A 110 -17.39 11.76 -3.50
N PHE A 111 -17.55 12.65 -2.52
CA PHE A 111 -18.86 13.04 -1.98
C PHE A 111 -19.34 14.35 -2.63
N ASP A 112 -19.41 14.35 -3.96
CA ASP A 112 -19.87 15.46 -4.82
C ASP A 112 -19.05 16.77 -4.81
N ASP A 113 -17.85 16.77 -4.20
CA ASP A 113 -16.97 17.94 -4.18
C ASP A 113 -16.16 18.10 -5.48
N PHE A 114 -15.89 17.00 -6.20
CA PHE A 114 -15.13 17.03 -7.44
C PHE A 114 -16.04 16.78 -8.65
N LYS A 115 -15.96 17.69 -9.63
CA LYS A 115 -16.58 17.50 -10.94
C LYS A 115 -15.64 16.67 -11.81
N ILE A 116 -16.02 15.43 -12.06
CA ILE A 116 -15.22 14.46 -12.83
C ILE A 116 -16.03 14.06 -14.06
N GLN A 117 -15.43 14.13 -15.24
CA GLN A 117 -16.08 13.77 -16.50
C GLN A 117 -15.42 12.51 -17.07
N GLU A 118 -15.98 11.34 -16.76
CA GLU A 118 -15.54 10.05 -17.31
C GLU A 118 -16.68 9.05 -17.23
N SER A 119 -16.74 8.09 -18.16
CA SER A 119 -17.80 7.08 -18.19
C SER A 119 -17.80 6.22 -16.91
N GLY A 120 -18.99 5.99 -16.34
CA GLY A 120 -19.18 5.15 -15.17
C GLY A 120 -18.92 5.84 -13.83
N VAL A 121 -18.51 7.11 -13.80
CA VAL A 121 -18.37 7.87 -12.54
C VAL A 121 -19.72 8.07 -11.84
N ASP A 122 -20.79 8.30 -12.61
CA ASP A 122 -22.16 8.45 -12.12
C ASP A 122 -22.74 7.14 -11.54
N GLU A 123 -22.18 5.99 -11.93
CA GLU A 123 -22.57 4.65 -11.44
C GLU A 123 -21.98 4.32 -10.06
N VAL A 124 -20.97 5.07 -9.58
CA VAL A 124 -20.27 4.80 -8.30
C VAL A 124 -21.23 4.73 -7.12
N SER A 125 -22.13 5.71 -7.01
CA SER A 125 -23.08 5.80 -5.89
C SER A 125 -24.01 4.58 -5.83
N ALA A 126 -24.46 4.08 -6.99
CA ALA A 126 -25.30 2.90 -7.07
C ALA A 126 -24.57 1.62 -6.63
N VAL A 127 -23.30 1.46 -6.99
CA VAL A 127 -22.49 0.32 -6.53
C VAL A 127 -22.24 0.39 -5.03
N LEU A 128 -21.96 1.57 -4.47
CA LEU A 128 -21.79 1.76 -3.03
C LEU A 128 -23.07 1.43 -2.26
N GLU A 129 -24.23 1.87 -2.76
CA GLU A 129 -25.53 1.48 -2.17
C GLU A 129 -25.77 -0.03 -2.28
N HIS A 130 -25.38 -0.67 -3.38
CA HIS A 130 -25.46 -2.12 -3.51
C HIS A 130 -24.57 -2.83 -2.47
N ILE A 131 -23.34 -2.36 -2.25
CA ILE A 131 -22.45 -2.88 -1.18
C ILE A 131 -23.11 -2.73 0.18
N LYS A 132 -23.72 -1.57 0.46
CA LYS A 132 -24.44 -1.32 1.71
C LYS A 132 -25.57 -2.31 1.93
N VAL A 133 -26.51 -2.41 0.99
CA VAL A 133 -27.67 -3.29 1.08
C VAL A 133 -27.23 -4.74 1.28
N PHE A 134 -26.28 -5.22 0.46
CA PHE A 134 -25.81 -6.59 0.56
C PHE A 134 -25.07 -6.86 1.87
N SER A 135 -24.15 -5.97 2.27
CA SER A 135 -23.37 -6.18 3.49
C SER A 135 -24.24 -6.18 4.73
N GLU A 136 -25.25 -5.31 4.82
CA GLU A 136 -26.20 -5.31 5.93
C GLU A 136 -27.13 -6.54 5.92
N ALA A 137 -27.56 -7.03 4.74
CA ALA A 137 -28.32 -8.28 4.65
C ALA A 137 -27.52 -9.48 5.18
N VAL A 138 -26.22 -9.58 4.85
CA VAL A 138 -25.34 -10.64 5.37
C VAL A 138 -25.09 -10.47 6.87
N ARG A 139 -24.77 -9.26 7.31
CA ARG A 139 -24.40 -8.97 8.71
C ARG A 139 -25.57 -9.07 9.68
N SER A 140 -26.78 -8.73 9.27
CA SER A 140 -28.02 -8.92 10.04
C SER A 140 -28.45 -10.39 10.09
N GLY A 141 -27.97 -11.20 9.13
CA GLY A 141 -28.37 -12.58 8.95
C GLY A 141 -29.67 -12.73 8.17
N GLU A 142 -30.17 -11.69 7.52
CA GLU A 142 -31.26 -11.79 6.53
C GLU A 142 -30.84 -12.68 5.35
N TRP A 143 -29.61 -12.49 4.84
CA TRP A 143 -29.04 -13.37 3.85
C TRP A 143 -28.79 -14.77 4.44
N LYS A 144 -29.42 -15.77 3.84
CA LYS A 144 -29.30 -17.17 4.26
C LYS A 144 -28.52 -17.99 3.24
N GLY A 145 -27.72 -18.91 3.76
CA GLY A 145 -27.18 -20.01 2.96
C GLY A 145 -28.27 -20.95 2.44
N TYR A 146 -27.87 -21.93 1.65
CA TYR A 146 -28.79 -22.81 0.93
C TYR A 146 -29.71 -23.63 1.85
N THR A 147 -29.30 -23.89 3.09
CA THR A 147 -30.09 -24.58 4.12
C THR A 147 -30.88 -23.65 5.05
N GLY A 148 -30.89 -22.34 4.79
CA GLY A 148 -31.57 -21.36 5.63
C GLY A 148 -30.75 -20.86 6.84
N LYS A 149 -29.51 -21.35 7.02
CA LYS A 149 -28.59 -20.88 8.07
C LYS A 149 -28.00 -19.51 7.72
N THR A 150 -27.63 -18.72 8.74
CA THR A 150 -26.93 -17.44 8.54
C THR A 150 -25.47 -17.66 8.17
N ILE A 151 -24.92 -16.74 7.39
CA ILE A 151 -23.49 -16.72 7.05
C ILE A 151 -22.67 -16.39 8.30
N LYS A 152 -21.57 -17.13 8.49
CA LYS A 152 -20.61 -16.95 9.59
C LYS A 152 -19.18 -16.82 9.10
N THR A 153 -18.92 -17.19 7.86
CA THR A 153 -17.59 -17.13 7.25
C THR A 153 -17.66 -16.44 5.90
N ILE A 154 -16.70 -15.56 5.63
CA ILE A 154 -16.48 -14.93 4.34
C ILE A 154 -15.11 -15.37 3.83
N VAL A 155 -15.03 -15.73 2.56
CA VAL A 155 -13.76 -16.06 1.90
C VAL A 155 -13.62 -15.18 0.67
N ASN A 156 -12.73 -14.19 0.73
CA ASN A 156 -12.34 -13.40 -0.44
C ASN A 156 -11.32 -14.19 -1.25
N ILE A 157 -11.59 -14.41 -2.54
CA ILE A 157 -10.69 -15.08 -3.47
C ILE A 157 -10.25 -14.06 -4.53
N GLY A 158 -8.98 -13.65 -4.47
CA GLY A 158 -8.40 -12.62 -5.35
C GLY A 158 -6.90 -12.52 -5.12
N ILE A 159 -6.14 -11.92 -6.05
CA ILE A 159 -4.68 -11.78 -5.91
C ILE A 159 -4.23 -10.34 -6.19
N GLY A 160 -3.12 -9.93 -5.58
CA GLY A 160 -2.56 -8.58 -5.74
C GLY A 160 -3.52 -7.51 -5.25
N GLY A 161 -3.95 -6.63 -6.17
CA GLY A 161 -4.84 -5.52 -5.84
C GLY A 161 -6.24 -5.94 -5.37
N SER A 162 -6.66 -7.15 -5.74
CA SER A 162 -7.93 -7.76 -5.31
C SER A 162 -7.85 -8.51 -3.98
N ASP A 163 -6.72 -8.39 -3.28
CA ASP A 163 -6.42 -9.07 -2.01
C ASP A 163 -5.79 -8.15 -0.97
N LEU A 164 -4.64 -7.53 -1.29
CA LEU A 164 -3.80 -6.83 -0.32
C LEU A 164 -4.51 -5.66 0.37
N GLY A 165 -5.32 -4.89 -0.37
CA GLY A 165 -6.12 -3.80 0.19
C GLY A 165 -7.15 -4.31 1.21
N PRO A 166 -8.06 -5.21 0.81
CA PRO A 166 -8.99 -5.87 1.74
C PRO A 166 -8.34 -6.51 2.97
N VAL A 167 -7.26 -7.28 2.78
CA VAL A 167 -6.50 -7.90 3.89
C VAL A 167 -5.98 -6.83 4.85
N MET A 168 -5.29 -5.82 4.33
CA MET A 168 -4.66 -4.78 5.16
C MET A 168 -5.71 -3.99 5.93
N VAL A 169 -6.80 -3.57 5.28
CA VAL A 169 -7.83 -2.76 5.94
C VAL A 169 -8.61 -3.54 7.00
N THR A 170 -8.96 -4.80 6.73
CA THR A 170 -9.68 -5.62 7.72
C THR A 170 -8.83 -5.99 8.93
N GLU A 171 -7.52 -6.18 8.75
CA GLU A 171 -6.58 -6.33 9.87
C GLU A 171 -6.38 -5.01 10.63
N ALA A 172 -6.20 -3.89 9.92
CA ALA A 172 -6.03 -2.54 10.50
C ALA A 172 -7.24 -2.08 11.32
N LEU A 173 -8.45 -2.41 10.85
CA LEU A 173 -9.72 -2.02 11.47
C LEU A 173 -10.39 -3.16 12.24
N LYS A 174 -9.61 -4.17 12.63
CA LYS A 174 -10.12 -5.33 13.37
C LYS A 174 -10.79 -4.96 14.70
N ALA A 175 -10.51 -3.79 15.28
CA ALA A 175 -11.24 -3.28 16.45
C ALA A 175 -12.73 -3.03 16.16
N TYR A 176 -13.08 -2.71 14.91
CA TYR A 176 -14.42 -2.37 14.43
C TYR A 176 -15.16 -3.57 13.79
N SER A 177 -14.54 -4.75 13.78
CA SER A 177 -15.13 -5.90 13.11
C SER A 177 -16.30 -6.53 13.87
N LYS A 178 -17.26 -7.07 13.12
CA LYS A 178 -18.30 -7.96 13.66
C LYS A 178 -17.66 -9.29 14.08
N ARG A 179 -17.48 -9.48 15.39
CA ARG A 179 -16.68 -10.57 15.98
C ARG A 179 -17.19 -11.98 15.70
N ASP A 180 -18.48 -12.14 15.38
CA ASP A 180 -19.09 -13.42 15.06
C ASP A 180 -19.12 -13.74 13.55
N LEU A 181 -18.38 -12.97 12.76
CA LEU A 181 -18.18 -13.15 11.32
C LEU A 181 -16.68 -13.28 11.03
N THR A 182 -16.26 -14.45 10.59
CA THR A 182 -14.85 -14.73 10.27
C THR A 182 -14.58 -14.40 8.80
N ALA A 183 -13.45 -13.73 8.51
CA ALA A 183 -13.01 -13.47 7.15
C ALA A 183 -11.69 -14.20 6.86
N HIS A 184 -11.62 -14.83 5.68
CA HIS A 184 -10.42 -15.42 5.10
C HIS A 184 -10.13 -14.78 3.75
N PHE A 185 -8.86 -14.77 3.36
CA PHE A 185 -8.38 -14.15 2.13
C PHE A 185 -7.48 -15.15 1.40
N VAL A 186 -7.98 -15.74 0.34
CA VAL A 186 -7.28 -16.74 -0.47
C VAL A 186 -6.77 -16.08 -1.74
N SER A 187 -5.45 -16.06 -1.91
CA SER A 187 -4.80 -15.37 -3.03
C SER A 187 -3.84 -16.22 -3.83
N ASN A 188 -2.89 -16.87 -3.16
CA ASN A 188 -1.92 -17.76 -3.80
C ASN A 188 -2.58 -18.94 -4.56
N ILE A 189 -1.98 -19.35 -5.68
CA ILE A 189 -2.35 -20.55 -6.45
C ILE A 189 -1.76 -21.83 -5.87
N ASP A 190 -0.80 -21.71 -4.94
CA ASP A 190 -0.43 -22.84 -4.07
C ASP A 190 -1.70 -23.38 -3.40
N GLY A 191 -2.04 -24.63 -3.74
CA GLY A 191 -3.25 -25.30 -3.27
C GLY A 191 -3.36 -25.37 -1.74
N THR A 192 -2.25 -25.23 -1.02
CA THR A 192 -2.22 -25.08 0.44
C THR A 192 -3.16 -23.98 0.91
N HIS A 193 -3.19 -22.84 0.23
CA HIS A 193 -3.92 -21.66 0.71
C HIS A 193 -5.43 -21.88 0.72
N ILE A 194 -5.99 -22.40 -0.38
CA ILE A 194 -7.41 -22.74 -0.47
C ILE A 194 -7.73 -23.96 0.40
N ALA A 195 -6.87 -24.99 0.40
CA ALA A 195 -7.12 -26.22 1.17
C ALA A 195 -7.19 -25.96 2.68
N GLU A 196 -6.22 -25.23 3.26
CA GLU A 196 -6.23 -24.90 4.69
C GLU A 196 -7.41 -24.00 5.07
N THR A 197 -7.80 -23.08 4.19
CA THR A 197 -8.98 -22.23 4.41
C THR A 197 -10.27 -23.06 4.44
N LEU A 198 -10.45 -23.97 3.48
CA LEU A 198 -11.67 -24.78 3.40
C LEU A 198 -11.81 -25.79 4.54
N LYS A 199 -10.71 -26.26 5.15
CA LYS A 199 -10.75 -27.16 6.33
C LYS A 199 -11.50 -26.59 7.53
N VAL A 200 -11.55 -25.26 7.67
CA VAL A 200 -12.24 -24.57 8.77
C VAL A 200 -13.56 -23.92 8.34
N CYS A 201 -13.96 -24.08 7.08
CA CYS A 201 -15.20 -23.52 6.54
C CYS A 201 -16.37 -24.50 6.68
N ASP A 202 -17.57 -23.96 6.92
CA ASP A 202 -18.84 -24.70 6.87
C ASP A 202 -19.55 -24.35 5.54
N PRO A 203 -19.80 -25.32 4.61
CA PRO A 203 -20.40 -25.03 3.32
C PRO A 203 -21.82 -24.47 3.44
N GLU A 204 -22.54 -24.68 4.55
CA GLU A 204 -23.86 -24.09 4.78
C GLU A 204 -23.81 -22.64 5.25
N ARG A 205 -22.64 -22.15 5.69
CA ARG A 205 -22.46 -20.84 6.35
C ARG A 205 -21.32 -20.00 5.79
N THR A 206 -20.74 -20.39 4.66
CA THR A 206 -19.60 -19.70 4.04
C THR A 206 -20.04 -18.96 2.79
N LEU A 207 -19.74 -17.66 2.71
CA LEU A 207 -19.91 -16.83 1.52
C LEU A 207 -18.56 -16.62 0.84
N PHE A 208 -18.47 -16.94 -0.44
CA PHE A 208 -17.30 -16.73 -1.29
C PHE A 208 -17.47 -15.45 -2.11
N ILE A 209 -16.42 -14.63 -2.12
CA ILE A 209 -16.35 -13.39 -2.90
C ILE A 209 -15.24 -13.57 -3.93
N ILE A 210 -15.60 -13.64 -5.21
CA ILE A 210 -14.64 -13.81 -6.29
C ILE A 210 -14.23 -12.43 -6.82
N ALA A 211 -13.03 -11.98 -6.43
CA ALA A 211 -12.52 -10.65 -6.71
C ALA A 211 -11.52 -10.68 -7.88
N SER A 212 -11.97 -10.31 -9.08
CA SER A 212 -11.12 -10.26 -10.27
C SER A 212 -11.64 -9.28 -11.31
N LYS A 213 -10.82 -8.27 -11.65
CA LYS A 213 -11.16 -7.26 -12.67
C LYS A 213 -11.55 -7.88 -14.00
N THR A 214 -10.72 -8.79 -14.50
CA THR A 214 -10.93 -9.44 -15.81
C THR A 214 -11.81 -10.69 -15.70
N PHE A 215 -11.91 -11.27 -14.51
CA PHE A 215 -12.50 -12.60 -14.27
C PHE A 215 -11.81 -13.72 -15.07
N THR A 216 -10.52 -13.53 -15.37
CA THR A 216 -9.70 -14.47 -16.15
C THR A 216 -8.33 -14.74 -15.52
N THR A 217 -8.02 -14.10 -14.39
CA THR A 217 -6.76 -14.34 -13.66
C THR A 217 -6.68 -15.82 -13.26
N GLN A 218 -5.66 -16.51 -13.76
CA GLN A 218 -5.54 -17.97 -13.62
C GLN A 218 -5.60 -18.42 -12.16
N GLU A 219 -4.88 -17.73 -11.28
CA GLU A 219 -4.81 -18.03 -9.86
C GLU A 219 -6.19 -17.90 -9.20
N THR A 220 -6.89 -16.79 -9.47
CA THR A 220 -8.20 -16.50 -8.89
C THR A 220 -9.28 -17.47 -9.39
N ILE A 221 -9.33 -17.76 -10.69
CA ILE A 221 -10.36 -18.64 -11.27
C ILE A 221 -10.14 -20.09 -10.85
N THR A 222 -8.91 -20.60 -10.84
CA THR A 222 -8.63 -21.96 -10.34
C THR A 222 -9.01 -22.10 -8.86
N ASN A 223 -8.74 -21.09 -8.04
CA ASN A 223 -9.17 -21.10 -6.63
C ASN A 223 -10.70 -21.03 -6.50
N ALA A 224 -11.37 -20.21 -7.32
CA ALA A 224 -12.83 -20.10 -7.33
C ALA A 224 -13.50 -21.41 -7.77
N GLU A 225 -13.00 -22.08 -8.80
CA GLU A 225 -13.46 -23.40 -9.24
C GLU A 225 -13.22 -24.47 -8.17
N SER A 226 -12.09 -24.42 -7.47
CA SER A 226 -11.78 -25.32 -6.35
C SER A 226 -12.79 -25.13 -5.21
N ALA A 227 -13.06 -23.88 -4.82
CA ALA A 227 -14.06 -23.55 -3.80
C ALA A 227 -15.48 -23.95 -4.22
N LYS A 228 -15.84 -23.73 -5.50
CA LYS A 228 -17.14 -24.13 -6.06
C LYS A 228 -17.30 -25.65 -6.05
N THR A 229 -16.26 -26.40 -6.42
CA THR A 229 -16.25 -27.86 -6.39
C THR A 229 -16.47 -28.37 -4.97
N TRP A 230 -15.68 -27.89 -4.01
CA TRP A 230 -15.83 -28.21 -2.59
C TRP A 230 -17.24 -27.90 -2.06
N PHE A 231 -17.80 -26.74 -2.42
CA PHE A 231 -19.15 -26.37 -2.01
C PHE A 231 -20.20 -27.36 -2.55
N LEU A 232 -20.10 -27.71 -3.83
CA LEU A 232 -21.04 -28.61 -4.50
C LEU A 232 -20.89 -30.08 -4.09
N GLU A 233 -19.75 -30.49 -3.54
CA GLU A 233 -19.61 -31.80 -2.90
C GLU A 233 -20.62 -31.98 -1.76
N THR A 234 -21.01 -30.89 -1.08
CA THR A 234 -22.03 -30.92 -0.02
C THR A 234 -23.39 -30.45 -0.51
N ALA A 235 -23.47 -29.30 -1.18
CA ALA A 235 -24.73 -28.67 -1.59
C ALA A 235 -25.44 -29.41 -2.74
N LYS A 236 -24.70 -30.19 -3.55
CA LYS A 236 -25.14 -31.00 -4.70
C LYS A 236 -25.80 -30.24 -5.87
N ASP A 237 -26.58 -29.19 -5.62
CA ASP A 237 -27.30 -28.42 -6.63
C ASP A 237 -26.56 -27.14 -7.03
N GLN A 238 -26.38 -26.93 -8.34
CA GLN A 238 -25.79 -25.71 -8.91
C GLN A 238 -26.59 -24.45 -8.58
N ALA A 239 -27.91 -24.55 -8.41
CA ALA A 239 -28.76 -23.41 -8.06
C ALA A 239 -28.36 -22.78 -6.71
N HIS A 240 -27.68 -23.52 -5.83
CA HIS A 240 -27.21 -23.03 -4.53
C HIS A 240 -25.97 -22.12 -4.62
N VAL A 241 -25.27 -22.11 -5.76
CA VAL A 241 -24.11 -21.24 -5.98
C VAL A 241 -24.50 -19.76 -5.82
N ALA A 242 -25.67 -19.37 -6.32
CA ALA A 242 -26.18 -18.00 -6.21
C ALA A 242 -26.43 -17.52 -4.77
N LYS A 243 -26.42 -18.41 -3.76
CA LYS A 243 -26.53 -18.03 -2.34
C LYS A 243 -25.19 -17.93 -1.62
N HIS A 244 -24.12 -18.47 -2.22
CA HIS A 244 -22.82 -18.63 -1.60
C HIS A 244 -21.67 -18.02 -2.39
N PHE A 245 -21.92 -17.50 -3.60
CA PHE A 245 -20.92 -16.87 -4.45
C PHE A 245 -21.41 -15.53 -4.95
N VAL A 246 -20.56 -14.51 -4.78
CA VAL A 246 -20.71 -13.18 -5.37
C VAL A 246 -19.43 -12.82 -6.13
N ALA A 247 -19.53 -11.88 -7.08
CA ALA A 247 -18.41 -11.49 -7.93
C ALA A 247 -18.15 -10.00 -7.88
N LEU A 248 -16.87 -9.61 -7.84
CA LEU A 248 -16.41 -8.24 -7.98
C LEU A 248 -15.65 -8.18 -9.30
N SER A 249 -16.26 -7.63 -10.34
CA SER A 249 -15.69 -7.70 -11.69
C SER A 249 -16.22 -6.65 -12.65
N THR A 250 -15.58 -6.57 -13.81
CA THR A 250 -16.03 -5.80 -14.97
C THR A 250 -16.64 -6.70 -16.07
N ASN A 251 -16.56 -8.03 -15.90
CA ASN A 251 -16.87 -9.00 -16.95
C ASN A 251 -18.13 -9.83 -16.66
N THR A 252 -19.30 -9.27 -16.93
CA THR A 252 -20.61 -9.91 -16.66
C THR A 252 -20.78 -11.26 -17.35
N LYS A 253 -20.25 -11.42 -18.57
CA LYS A 253 -20.34 -12.69 -19.31
C LYS A 253 -19.58 -13.82 -18.61
N ALA A 254 -18.37 -13.56 -18.12
CA ALA A 254 -17.60 -14.58 -17.41
C ALA A 254 -18.20 -14.90 -16.03
N VAL A 255 -18.72 -13.89 -15.32
CA VAL A 255 -19.38 -14.06 -14.02
C VAL A 255 -20.63 -14.94 -14.13
N THR A 256 -21.50 -14.66 -15.11
CA THR A 256 -22.71 -15.44 -15.34
C THR A 256 -22.39 -16.86 -15.83
N ALA A 257 -21.38 -17.04 -16.69
CA ALA A 257 -20.90 -18.36 -17.10
C ALA A 257 -20.36 -19.20 -15.92
N PHE A 258 -19.77 -18.56 -14.90
CA PHE A 258 -19.36 -19.23 -13.66
C PHE A 258 -20.57 -19.67 -12.80
N GLY A 259 -21.77 -19.14 -13.05
CA GLY A 259 -23.00 -19.48 -12.33
C GLY A 259 -23.36 -18.51 -11.20
N ILE A 260 -22.77 -17.31 -11.18
CA ILE A 260 -23.15 -16.25 -10.25
C ILE A 260 -24.28 -15.41 -10.88
N SER A 261 -25.30 -15.09 -10.07
CA SER A 261 -26.40 -14.21 -10.50
C SER A 261 -25.87 -12.83 -10.90
N PRO A 262 -26.41 -12.18 -11.95
CA PRO A 262 -26.11 -10.78 -12.24
C PRO A 262 -26.33 -9.85 -11.05
N ASP A 263 -27.36 -10.11 -10.24
CA ASP A 263 -27.66 -9.33 -9.02
C ASP A 263 -26.58 -9.49 -7.93
N ASN A 264 -25.76 -10.54 -8.01
CA ASN A 264 -24.64 -10.80 -7.10
C ASN A 264 -23.30 -10.31 -7.66
N MET A 265 -23.33 -9.53 -8.74
CA MET A 265 -22.16 -8.90 -9.32
C MET A 265 -22.06 -7.44 -8.86
N PHE A 266 -20.89 -7.09 -8.34
CA PHE A 266 -20.55 -5.72 -7.96
C PHE A 266 -19.57 -5.19 -9.00
N GLN A 267 -20.06 -4.23 -9.80
CA GLN A 267 -19.30 -3.66 -10.90
C GLN A 267 -18.21 -2.70 -10.41
N PHE A 268 -17.15 -2.60 -11.19
CA PHE A 268 -16.22 -1.47 -11.16
C PHE A 268 -15.67 -1.20 -12.57
N TRP A 269 -14.78 -0.23 -12.73
CA TRP A 269 -14.39 0.30 -14.05
C TRP A 269 -12.90 0.14 -14.35
N ASP A 270 -12.53 0.36 -15.61
CA ASP A 270 -11.16 0.17 -16.08
C ASP A 270 -10.18 1.24 -15.57
N TRP A 271 -10.66 2.46 -15.28
CA TRP A 271 -9.94 3.55 -14.61
C TRP A 271 -9.64 3.27 -13.12
N VAL A 272 -10.17 2.17 -12.57
CA VAL A 272 -9.77 1.65 -11.25
C VAL A 272 -8.56 0.73 -11.42
N GLY A 273 -7.38 1.24 -11.08
CA GLY A 273 -6.16 0.46 -10.98
C GLY A 273 -6.24 -0.57 -9.83
N GLY A 274 -5.76 -1.79 -10.03
CA GLY A 274 -5.91 -2.87 -9.04
C GLY A 274 -5.36 -2.51 -7.66
N ARG A 275 -4.16 -1.95 -7.59
CA ARG A 275 -3.51 -1.50 -6.33
C ARG A 275 -4.18 -0.29 -5.67
N TYR A 276 -5.13 0.36 -6.36
CA TYR A 276 -5.93 1.49 -5.90
C TYR A 276 -7.44 1.14 -5.81
N SER A 277 -7.78 -0.15 -5.72
CA SER A 277 -9.17 -0.62 -5.92
C SER A 277 -9.98 -0.84 -4.65
N LEU A 278 -9.37 -0.82 -3.46
CA LEU A 278 -10.05 -1.17 -2.21
C LEU A 278 -11.27 -0.29 -1.88
N TRP A 279 -11.35 0.90 -2.50
CA TRP A 279 -12.43 1.87 -2.38
C TRP A 279 -13.68 1.53 -3.19
N SER A 280 -13.54 0.62 -4.16
CA SER A 280 -14.61 0.19 -5.09
C SER A 280 -15.38 -1.01 -4.55
N ALA A 281 -16.11 -1.72 -5.44
CA ALA A 281 -16.62 -3.08 -5.21
C ALA A 281 -15.63 -4.03 -4.51
N ILE A 282 -14.32 -3.92 -4.80
CA ILE A 282 -13.27 -4.71 -4.12
C ILE A 282 -13.32 -4.58 -2.59
N GLY A 283 -13.82 -3.46 -2.07
CA GLY A 283 -14.04 -3.22 -0.65
C GLY A 283 -15.23 -3.96 -0.02
N LEU A 284 -15.97 -4.80 -0.77
CA LEU A 284 -17.12 -5.53 -0.24
C LEU A 284 -16.78 -6.35 1.02
N SER A 285 -15.65 -7.07 1.00
CA SER A 285 -15.19 -7.85 2.16
C SER A 285 -14.85 -6.95 3.35
N ILE A 286 -14.38 -5.73 3.13
CA ILE A 286 -14.16 -4.72 4.18
C ILE A 286 -15.51 -4.35 4.79
N ALA A 287 -16.48 -3.90 3.98
CA ALA A 287 -17.81 -3.49 4.44
C ALA A 287 -18.53 -4.62 5.20
N LEU A 288 -18.39 -5.86 4.75
CA LEU A 288 -18.92 -7.02 5.47
C LEU A 288 -18.30 -7.19 6.86
N VAL A 289 -16.99 -7.03 6.99
CA VAL A 289 -16.26 -7.21 8.26
C VAL A 289 -16.54 -6.08 9.23
N ILE A 290 -16.41 -4.82 8.81
CA ILE A 290 -16.49 -3.65 9.71
C ILE A 290 -17.86 -2.95 9.70
N GLY A 291 -18.75 -3.30 8.78
CA GLY A 291 -20.03 -2.62 8.57
C GLY A 291 -19.91 -1.46 7.59
N TYR A 292 -21.02 -1.15 6.91
CA TYR A 292 -21.00 -0.13 5.85
C TYR A 292 -20.68 1.27 6.38
N ASP A 293 -21.21 1.66 7.54
CA ASP A 293 -20.93 2.99 8.11
C ASP A 293 -19.42 3.21 8.35
N ASN A 294 -18.70 2.17 8.80
CA ASN A 294 -17.25 2.23 8.96
C ASN A 294 -16.51 2.22 7.61
N PHE A 295 -17.05 1.52 6.59
CA PHE A 295 -16.52 1.58 5.23
C PHE A 295 -16.73 2.97 4.61
N GLU A 296 -17.88 3.60 4.79
CA GLU A 296 -18.13 4.96 4.35
C GLU A 296 -17.23 5.96 5.09
N ALA A 297 -17.02 5.77 6.40
CA ALA A 297 -16.07 6.59 7.16
C ALA A 297 -14.63 6.46 6.62
N LEU A 298 -14.21 5.26 6.21
CA LEU A 298 -12.95 5.03 5.49
C LEU A 298 -12.88 5.84 4.18
N LEU A 299 -13.94 5.81 3.36
CA LEU A 299 -14.02 6.60 2.13
C LEU A 299 -13.95 8.12 2.43
N LYS A 300 -14.69 8.60 3.42
CA LYS A 300 -14.70 10.02 3.84
C LYS A 300 -13.33 10.50 4.32
N GLY A 301 -12.59 9.66 5.02
CA GLY A 301 -11.22 9.95 5.42
C GLY A 301 -10.30 10.16 4.23
N ALA A 302 -10.35 9.25 3.27
CA ALA A 302 -9.57 9.33 2.05
C ALA A 302 -9.98 10.55 1.19
N HIS A 303 -11.28 10.86 1.09
CA HIS A 303 -11.80 12.09 0.47
C HIS A 303 -11.23 13.36 1.10
N GLY A 304 -11.14 13.42 2.44
CA GLY A 304 -10.54 14.56 3.14
C GLY A 304 -9.08 14.79 2.74
N MET A 305 -8.31 13.72 2.55
CA MET A 305 -6.93 13.80 2.07
C MET A 305 -6.85 14.14 0.58
N ASP A 306 -7.82 13.70 -0.24
CA ASP A 306 -7.94 14.12 -1.64
C ASP A 306 -8.14 15.64 -1.75
N LYS A 307 -9.01 16.22 -0.92
CA LYS A 307 -9.22 17.68 -0.84
C LYS A 307 -7.95 18.40 -0.44
N HIS A 308 -7.30 17.93 0.63
CA HIS A 308 -6.01 18.50 1.06
C HIS A 308 -4.96 18.45 -0.05
N PHE A 309 -4.84 17.33 -0.76
CA PHE A 309 -3.91 17.22 -1.87
C PHE A 309 -4.23 18.19 -3.02
N LYS A 310 -5.53 18.38 -3.32
CA LYS A 310 -6.01 19.24 -4.40
C LYS A 310 -5.92 20.73 -4.09
N GLU A 311 -6.25 21.13 -2.86
CA GLU A 311 -6.52 22.53 -2.51
C GLU A 311 -5.35 23.19 -1.75
N THR A 312 -4.52 22.41 -1.06
CA THR A 312 -3.43 22.95 -0.22
C THR A 312 -2.20 23.32 -1.07
N PRO A 313 -1.60 24.53 -0.88
CA PRO A 313 -0.34 24.91 -1.50
C PRO A 313 0.78 23.89 -1.24
N LEU A 314 1.64 23.65 -2.23
CA LEU A 314 2.65 22.57 -2.19
C LEU A 314 3.53 22.58 -0.93
N GLU A 315 3.91 23.76 -0.44
CA GLU A 315 4.73 23.96 0.77
C GLU A 315 4.06 23.52 2.08
N SER A 316 2.74 23.31 2.09
CA SER A 316 1.98 22.79 3.23
C SER A 316 1.23 21.50 2.91
N ASN A 317 1.48 20.92 1.73
CA ASN A 317 0.78 19.75 1.23
C ASN A 317 1.54 18.47 1.64
N LEU A 318 1.05 17.80 2.69
CA LEU A 318 1.64 16.58 3.26
C LEU A 318 2.07 15.52 2.22
N PRO A 319 1.22 15.07 1.28
CA PRO A 319 1.65 14.14 0.24
C PRO A 319 2.85 14.63 -0.59
N VAL A 320 2.86 15.92 -0.95
CA VAL A 320 3.94 16.55 -1.72
C VAL A 320 5.22 16.61 -0.90
N LEU A 321 5.14 17.01 0.37
CA LEU A 321 6.29 17.07 1.28
C LEU A 321 6.93 15.68 1.46
N LEU A 322 6.12 14.63 1.68
CA LEU A 322 6.62 13.26 1.74
C LEU A 322 7.27 12.82 0.42
N ALA A 323 6.68 13.17 -0.72
CA ALA A 323 7.17 12.78 -2.02
C ALA A 323 8.53 13.40 -2.34
N ILE A 324 8.69 14.70 -2.12
CA ILE A 324 9.93 15.42 -2.43
C ILE A 324 11.08 15.01 -1.50
N ILE A 325 10.79 14.68 -0.24
CA ILE A 325 11.79 14.11 0.67
C ILE A 325 12.24 12.73 0.18
N GLY A 326 11.29 11.91 -0.30
CA GLY A 326 11.62 10.63 -0.93
C GLY A 326 12.52 10.79 -2.17
N ILE A 327 12.24 11.77 -3.03
CA ILE A 327 13.07 12.11 -4.20
C ILE A 327 14.48 12.53 -3.76
N TRP A 328 14.60 13.36 -2.72
CA TRP A 328 15.90 13.77 -2.18
C TRP A 328 16.79 12.58 -1.82
N TYR A 329 16.22 11.59 -1.13
CA TYR A 329 16.98 10.41 -0.74
C TYR A 329 17.23 9.42 -1.88
N ASN A 330 16.23 9.18 -2.71
CA ASN A 330 16.30 8.22 -3.80
C ASN A 330 17.31 8.66 -4.86
N ASP A 331 17.20 9.91 -5.31
CA ASP A 331 17.89 10.37 -6.51
C ASP A 331 19.24 11.03 -6.25
N PHE A 332 19.42 11.66 -5.07
CA PHE A 332 20.66 12.37 -4.74
C PHE A 332 21.53 11.58 -3.75
N TYR A 333 20.94 11.09 -2.65
CA TYR A 333 21.67 10.19 -1.72
C TYR A 333 21.81 8.75 -2.26
N GLY A 334 21.05 8.36 -3.28
CA GLY A 334 21.09 7.01 -3.84
C GLY A 334 20.50 5.92 -2.92
N SER A 335 19.63 6.29 -1.98
CA SER A 335 18.95 5.34 -1.09
C SER A 335 17.97 4.48 -1.88
N GLN A 336 18.29 3.20 -2.04
CA GLN A 336 17.50 2.25 -2.83
C GLN A 336 16.23 1.73 -2.13
N THR A 337 16.07 2.00 -0.83
CA THR A 337 14.98 1.42 -0.03
C THR A 337 14.33 2.47 0.85
N HIS A 338 13.04 2.32 1.13
CA HIS A 338 12.29 3.15 2.05
C HIS A 338 11.49 2.27 3.02
N ALA A 339 11.70 2.44 4.32
CA ALA A 339 11.08 1.59 5.35
C ALA A 339 9.77 2.19 5.87
N LEU A 340 8.71 1.37 5.98
CA LEU A 340 7.45 1.73 6.61
C LEU A 340 7.30 0.99 7.94
N LEU A 341 7.34 1.72 9.05
CA LEU A 341 7.50 1.16 10.40
C LEU A 341 6.33 1.60 11.30
N PRO A 342 5.13 1.01 11.14
CA PRO A 342 3.99 1.34 11.99
C PRO A 342 4.16 0.77 13.40
N TYR A 343 4.08 1.62 14.41
CA TYR A 343 4.01 1.26 15.84
C TYR A 343 2.55 1.02 16.21
N ASP A 344 1.94 0.08 15.48
CA ASP A 344 0.58 -0.41 15.69
C ASP A 344 0.49 -1.83 15.10
N GLN A 345 0.02 -2.79 15.91
CA GLN A 345 -0.02 -4.19 15.48
C GLN A 345 -1.14 -4.49 14.49
N TYR A 346 -2.22 -3.71 14.48
CA TYR A 346 -3.26 -3.84 13.45
C TYR A 346 -2.75 -3.42 12.08
N LEU A 347 -1.78 -2.48 12.01
CA LEU A 347 -1.10 -2.05 10.78
C LEU A 347 0.02 -2.99 10.30
N HIS A 348 0.10 -4.24 10.76
CA HIS A 348 1.18 -5.17 10.37
C HIS A 348 1.25 -5.47 8.85
N LYS A 349 0.14 -5.29 8.13
CA LYS A 349 0.05 -5.42 6.66
C LYS A 349 0.20 -4.13 5.88
N PHE A 350 0.43 -3.00 6.55
CA PHE A 350 0.54 -1.69 5.89
C PHE A 350 1.74 -1.63 4.93
N ALA A 351 2.89 -2.15 5.34
CA ALA A 351 4.08 -2.22 4.48
C ALA A 351 3.88 -3.17 3.30
N ASP A 352 3.20 -4.31 3.48
CA ASP A 352 2.89 -5.26 2.41
C ASP A 352 1.95 -4.65 1.36
N TYR A 353 0.96 -3.86 1.80
CA TYR A 353 0.07 -3.14 0.88
C TYR A 353 0.83 -2.09 0.05
N PHE A 354 1.69 -1.29 0.68
CA PHE A 354 2.47 -0.27 -0.03
C PHE A 354 3.69 -0.80 -0.78
N GLN A 355 4.13 -2.03 -0.54
CA GLN A 355 5.01 -2.74 -1.49
C GLN A 355 4.37 -2.79 -2.87
N GLN A 356 3.10 -3.20 -2.95
CA GLN A 356 2.39 -3.16 -4.23
C GLN A 356 2.11 -1.71 -4.66
N GLY A 357 1.56 -0.89 -3.77
CA GLY A 357 1.13 0.47 -4.08
C GLY A 357 2.25 1.33 -4.67
N ASP A 358 3.45 1.31 -4.08
CA ASP A 358 4.59 2.13 -4.51
C ASP A 358 5.39 1.43 -5.62
N MET A 359 5.84 0.18 -5.39
CA MET A 359 6.80 -0.49 -6.29
C MET A 359 6.17 -0.86 -7.64
N GLU A 360 4.92 -1.33 -7.67
CA GLU A 360 4.24 -1.65 -8.93
C GLU A 360 3.87 -0.37 -9.71
N SER A 361 3.66 0.74 -9.01
CA SER A 361 3.41 2.04 -9.63
C SER A 361 4.68 2.64 -10.23
N ASN A 362 5.71 2.81 -9.40
CA ASN A 362 6.85 3.64 -9.70
C ASN A 362 8.14 2.87 -10.02
N GLY A 363 8.14 1.54 -9.92
CA GLY A 363 9.24 0.66 -10.38
C GLY A 363 9.33 0.61 -11.90
N LYS A 364 9.61 1.76 -12.53
CA LYS A 364 9.59 1.98 -13.98
C LYS A 364 10.91 2.57 -14.45
N PHE A 365 11.27 2.33 -15.70
CA PHE A 365 12.51 2.86 -16.28
C PHE A 365 12.28 3.65 -17.57
N VAL A 366 11.03 3.80 -18.00
CA VAL A 366 10.64 4.51 -19.23
C VAL A 366 9.66 5.62 -18.85
N THR A 367 9.92 6.84 -19.35
CA THR A 367 9.02 7.98 -19.18
C THR A 367 7.77 7.84 -20.04
N LYS A 368 6.72 8.61 -19.78
CA LYS A 368 5.53 8.67 -20.66
C LYS A 368 5.86 9.15 -22.09
N GLY A 369 7.03 9.76 -22.30
CA GLY A 369 7.55 10.13 -23.63
C GLY A 369 8.32 9.02 -24.34
N GLY A 370 8.43 7.81 -23.76
CA GLY A 370 9.14 6.68 -24.34
C GLY A 370 10.66 6.71 -24.16
N GLN A 371 11.19 7.66 -23.38
CA GLN A 371 12.63 7.75 -23.12
C GLN A 371 13.01 6.93 -21.88
N ARG A 372 14.19 6.30 -21.92
CA ARG A 372 14.77 5.65 -20.74
C ARG A 372 15.25 6.70 -19.74
N VAL A 373 14.92 6.52 -18.47
CA VAL A 373 15.38 7.41 -17.38
C VAL A 373 16.90 7.28 -17.17
N ASN A 374 17.53 8.38 -16.73
CA ASN A 374 18.95 8.46 -16.34
C ASN A 374 19.13 8.80 -14.85
N TYR A 375 18.10 8.54 -14.04
CA TYR A 375 18.01 8.70 -12.59
C TYR A 375 17.30 7.48 -11.99
N GLN A 376 17.14 7.43 -10.67
CA GLN A 376 16.42 6.34 -10.00
C GLN A 376 14.91 6.61 -10.01
N THR A 377 14.09 5.58 -9.83
CA THR A 377 12.63 5.73 -9.72
C THR A 377 12.14 5.10 -8.43
N GLY A 378 11.02 4.39 -8.41
CA GLY A 378 10.42 3.85 -7.17
C GLY A 378 11.42 3.03 -6.33
N PRO A 379 11.52 3.29 -5.01
CA PRO A 379 12.41 2.55 -4.12
C PRO A 379 11.84 1.17 -3.77
N ILE A 380 12.67 0.30 -3.19
CA ILE A 380 12.19 -0.93 -2.57
C ILE A 380 11.51 -0.58 -1.25
N ILE A 381 10.20 -0.83 -1.15
CA ILE A 381 9.43 -0.68 0.08
C ILE A 381 9.53 -1.95 0.92
N TRP A 382 9.71 -1.79 2.22
CA TRP A 382 9.72 -2.90 3.17
C TRP A 382 9.41 -2.39 4.58
N GLY A 383 9.15 -3.31 5.51
CA GLY A 383 8.93 -2.94 6.90
C GLY A 383 8.22 -4.00 7.72
N ALA A 384 8.04 -3.71 9.00
CA ALA A 384 7.29 -4.52 9.94
C ALA A 384 6.73 -3.63 11.06
N ALA A 385 5.74 -4.13 11.79
CA ALA A 385 5.21 -3.44 12.95
C ALA A 385 6.29 -3.25 14.04
N GLY A 386 6.35 -2.06 14.63
CA GLY A 386 7.10 -1.78 15.84
C GLY A 386 6.39 -2.38 17.07
N THR A 387 7.11 -2.91 18.07
CA THR A 387 8.57 -2.89 18.24
C THR A 387 9.29 -4.09 17.64
N ASN A 388 8.59 -5.02 16.98
CA ASN A 388 9.19 -6.27 16.48
C ASN A 388 10.38 -6.03 15.55
N GLY A 389 10.30 -5.02 14.67
CA GLY A 389 11.41 -4.63 13.81
C GLY A 389 12.71 -4.28 14.56
N GLN A 390 12.60 -3.73 15.78
CA GLN A 390 13.75 -3.42 16.63
C GLN A 390 14.57 -4.66 17.00
N HIS A 391 13.88 -5.79 17.15
CA HIS A 391 14.45 -7.09 17.50
C HIS A 391 14.69 -8.00 16.29
N SER A 392 14.71 -7.42 15.07
CA SER A 392 14.92 -8.16 13.83
C SER A 392 15.98 -7.48 12.97
N PHE A 393 15.69 -6.30 12.42
CA PHE A 393 16.51 -5.68 11.37
C PHE A 393 17.03 -4.28 11.74
N TYR A 394 16.60 -3.69 12.86
CA TYR A 394 17.08 -2.35 13.25
C TYR A 394 18.58 -2.31 13.55
N GLN A 395 19.21 -3.45 13.86
CA GLN A 395 20.68 -3.55 13.90
C GLN A 395 21.31 -3.04 12.59
N LEU A 396 20.79 -3.47 11.45
CA LEU A 396 21.24 -3.01 10.14
C LEU A 396 20.86 -1.55 9.91
N VAL A 397 19.67 -1.14 10.33
CA VAL A 397 19.22 0.26 10.18
C VAL A 397 20.11 1.22 10.97
N HIS A 398 20.61 0.83 12.14
CA HIS A 398 21.44 1.67 13.02
C HIS A 398 22.95 1.61 12.73
N GLN A 399 23.51 0.42 12.49
CA GLN A 399 24.96 0.22 12.38
C GLN A 399 25.38 -0.43 11.06
N GLY A 400 24.43 -0.69 10.15
CA GLY A 400 24.74 -1.19 8.81
C GLY A 400 25.26 -0.09 7.88
N THR A 401 25.76 -0.51 6.73
CA THR A 401 26.38 0.35 5.71
C THR A 401 25.39 0.94 4.70
N LYS A 402 24.09 0.91 5.03
CA LYS A 402 23.00 1.40 4.16
C LYS A 402 22.34 2.61 4.80
N LEU A 403 22.05 3.63 3.99
CA LEU A 403 21.19 4.75 4.35
C LEU A 403 19.75 4.39 4.01
N ILE A 404 18.91 4.28 5.03
CA ILE A 404 17.52 3.82 4.91
C ILE A 404 16.61 4.90 5.49
N PRO A 405 15.99 5.75 4.65
CA PRO A 405 14.88 6.59 5.07
C PRO A 405 13.74 5.73 5.62
N ALA A 406 13.14 6.18 6.71
CA ALA A 406 12.10 5.43 7.41
C ALA A 406 10.93 6.33 7.83
N ASP A 407 9.71 5.88 7.57
CA ASP A 407 8.50 6.48 8.09
C ASP A 407 8.04 5.70 9.34
N PHE A 408 8.10 6.36 10.49
CA PHE A 408 7.54 5.86 11.74
C PHE A 408 6.09 6.33 11.85
N ILE A 409 5.16 5.43 12.10
CA ILE A 409 3.72 5.75 12.10
C ILE A 409 3.08 5.29 13.42
N ALA A 410 2.40 6.14 14.18
CA ALA A 410 1.78 5.72 15.45
C ALA A 410 0.49 6.48 15.80
N PRO A 411 -0.51 5.80 16.40
CA PRO A 411 -1.60 6.47 17.08
C PRO A 411 -1.18 6.96 18.48
N ALA A 412 -1.62 8.16 18.87
CA ALA A 412 -1.46 8.70 20.21
C ALA A 412 -2.26 7.88 21.25
N THR A 413 -3.40 7.33 20.83
CA THR A 413 -4.32 6.53 21.66
C THR A 413 -4.47 5.13 21.08
N THR A 414 -4.41 4.11 21.94
CA THR A 414 -4.62 2.72 21.53
C THR A 414 -6.11 2.34 21.54
N GLN A 415 -6.49 1.44 20.63
CA GLN A 415 -7.78 0.74 20.67
C GLN A 415 -7.91 -0.20 21.88
N ASN A 416 -6.79 -0.61 22.49
CA ASN A 416 -6.75 -1.60 23.57
C ASN A 416 -6.01 -1.03 24.80
N PRO A 417 -6.64 -0.19 25.64
CA PRO A 417 -6.00 0.50 26.77
C PRO A 417 -5.75 -0.42 27.99
N ILE A 418 -5.24 -1.63 27.76
CA ILE A 418 -4.96 -2.63 28.78
C ILE A 418 -3.92 -2.13 29.81
N HIS A 419 -4.08 -2.55 31.06
CA HIS A 419 -3.25 -2.10 32.18
C HIS A 419 -3.11 -0.57 32.25
N GLN A 420 -4.23 0.16 32.07
CA GLN A 420 -4.27 1.63 32.06
C GLN A 420 -3.26 2.21 31.05
N SER A 421 -3.32 1.69 29.82
CA SER A 421 -2.42 2.05 28.71
C SER A 421 -0.92 1.93 29.03
N LYS A 422 -0.52 1.08 29.98
CA LYS A 422 0.90 0.81 30.26
C LYS A 422 1.63 0.28 29.02
N HIS A 423 1.00 -0.63 28.29
CA HIS A 423 1.55 -1.17 27.05
C HIS A 423 1.74 -0.07 26.00
N HIS A 424 0.73 0.78 25.80
CA HIS A 424 0.80 1.87 24.82
C HIS A 424 1.86 2.91 25.18
N ARG A 425 2.04 3.23 26.46
CA ARG A 425 3.12 4.12 26.92
C ARG A 425 4.51 3.56 26.62
N ILE A 426 4.72 2.25 26.81
CA ILE A 426 5.98 1.58 26.47
C ILE A 426 6.18 1.52 24.95
N LEU A 427 5.12 1.28 24.18
CA LEU A 427 5.16 1.33 22.72
C LEU A 427 5.57 2.72 22.22
N LEU A 428 4.94 3.77 22.75
CA LEU A 428 5.24 5.14 22.35
C LEU A 428 6.61 5.61 22.82
N SER A 429 7.11 5.19 23.98
CA SER A 429 8.49 5.50 24.38
C SER A 429 9.50 4.96 23.36
N ASN A 430 9.21 3.80 22.77
CA ASN A 430 10.01 3.21 21.71
C ASN A 430 9.84 3.94 20.36
N PHE A 431 8.61 4.33 20.01
CA PHE A 431 8.33 5.16 18.82
C PHE A 431 9.09 6.49 18.86
N PHE A 432 9.21 7.14 20.03
CA PHE A 432 9.98 8.38 20.17
C PHE A 432 11.48 8.14 20.19
N ALA A 433 11.95 7.13 20.93
CA ALA A 433 13.38 6.87 21.11
C ALA A 433 14.09 6.41 19.84
N GLN A 434 13.42 5.68 18.94
CA GLN A 434 14.08 5.12 17.74
C GLN A 434 14.46 6.19 16.70
N PRO A 435 13.56 7.10 16.26
CA PRO A 435 13.93 8.25 15.43
C PRO A 435 14.99 9.15 16.08
N GLU A 436 14.93 9.34 17.41
CA GLU A 436 15.95 10.09 18.16
C GLU A 436 17.33 9.41 18.09
N ALA A 437 17.39 8.10 18.35
CA ALA A 437 18.62 7.33 18.27
C ALA A 437 19.20 7.29 16.85
N LEU A 438 18.35 7.15 15.83
CA LEU A 438 18.75 7.22 14.42
C LEU A 438 19.36 8.59 14.07
N ALA A 439 18.76 9.67 14.55
CA ALA A 439 19.22 11.01 14.24
C ALA A 439 20.54 11.35 14.95
N PHE A 440 20.70 11.01 16.23
CA PHE A 440 21.76 11.56 17.07
C PHE A 440 22.86 10.57 17.46
N GLY A 441 22.62 9.27 17.33
CA GLY A 441 23.61 8.24 17.59
C GLY A 441 24.17 8.26 19.02
N LYS A 442 25.36 7.69 19.17
CA LYS A 442 26.11 7.61 20.43
C LYS A 442 27.61 7.61 20.11
N THR A 443 28.29 8.65 20.58
CA THR A 443 29.72 8.87 20.35
C THR A 443 30.59 7.90 21.13
N GLU A 444 31.83 7.72 20.68
CA GLU A 444 32.82 6.89 21.36
C GLU A 444 33.10 7.35 22.80
N GLU A 445 33.14 8.67 23.03
CA GLU A 445 33.32 9.22 24.38
C GLU A 445 32.17 8.84 25.31
N GLN A 446 30.92 8.93 24.84
CA GLN A 446 29.75 8.49 25.59
C GLN A 446 29.83 6.99 25.91
N VAL A 447 30.26 6.16 24.95
CA VAL A 447 30.47 4.72 25.17
C VAL A 447 31.56 4.46 26.20
N LYS A 448 32.71 5.16 26.13
CA LYS A 448 33.80 5.03 27.12
C LYS A 448 33.32 5.38 28.53
N ASN A 449 32.54 6.45 28.65
CA ASN A 449 31.96 6.88 29.93
C ASN A 449 30.96 5.85 30.49
N GLU A 450 30.18 5.17 29.63
CA GLU A 450 29.23 4.13 30.03
C GLU A 450 29.90 2.81 30.45
N LEU A 451 30.98 2.39 29.76
CA LEU A 451 31.61 1.09 30.01
C LEU A 451 32.71 1.12 31.09
N GLY A 452 33.26 2.30 31.38
CA GLY A 452 34.36 2.47 32.32
C GLY A 452 35.72 2.02 31.78
N SER A 453 36.78 2.21 32.58
CA SER A 453 38.18 2.08 32.17
C SER A 453 38.65 0.65 31.82
N GLY A 454 37.83 -0.38 32.09
CA GLY A 454 38.15 -1.78 31.82
C GLY A 454 37.68 -2.31 30.47
N ALA A 455 36.98 -1.50 29.67
CA ALA A 455 36.43 -1.92 28.38
C ALA A 455 37.52 -2.06 27.32
N SER A 456 37.43 -3.11 26.50
CA SER A 456 38.32 -3.26 25.35
C SER A 456 37.95 -2.27 24.24
N GLU A 457 38.96 -1.87 23.45
CA GLU A 457 38.75 -0.97 22.30
C GLU A 457 37.73 -1.52 21.31
N ALA A 458 37.75 -2.84 21.06
CA ALA A 458 36.78 -3.51 20.18
C ALA A 458 35.34 -3.41 20.71
N LEU A 459 35.13 -3.49 22.02
CA LEU A 459 33.81 -3.33 22.64
C LEU A 459 33.34 -1.88 22.56
N ILE A 460 34.26 -0.92 22.75
CA ILE A 460 33.96 0.51 22.62
C ILE A 460 33.51 0.81 21.18
N LYS A 461 34.29 0.41 20.17
CA LYS A 461 33.97 0.67 18.75
C LYS A 461 32.68 -0.01 18.31
N SER A 462 32.37 -1.21 18.80
CA SER A 462 31.12 -1.91 18.44
C SER A 462 29.85 -1.32 19.06
N LYS A 463 29.98 -0.48 20.09
CA LYS A 463 28.86 0.23 20.74
C LYS A 463 28.69 1.67 20.28
N VAL A 464 29.49 2.14 19.32
CA VAL A 464 29.31 3.45 18.68
C VAL A 464 28.14 3.39 17.71
N PHE A 465 27.32 4.43 17.71
CA PHE A 465 26.25 4.65 16.74
C PHE A 465 26.53 5.97 16.03
N GLU A 466 26.77 5.92 14.72
CA GLU A 466 27.14 7.11 13.93
C GLU A 466 26.01 8.15 13.89
N GLY A 467 24.75 7.73 14.08
CA GLY A 467 23.59 8.60 13.97
C GLY A 467 23.42 9.11 12.54
N ASN A 468 22.90 10.34 12.40
CA ASN A 468 22.67 11.01 11.12
C ASN A 468 21.80 10.24 10.12
N ARG A 469 20.90 9.37 10.61
CA ARG A 469 20.01 8.54 9.80
C ARG A 469 18.61 9.16 9.78
N PRO A 470 18.04 9.40 8.58
CA PRO A 470 16.84 10.21 8.44
C PRO A 470 15.56 9.44 8.74
N SER A 471 14.56 10.15 9.27
CA SER A 471 13.23 9.59 9.48
C SER A 471 12.13 10.65 9.41
N ASN A 472 10.94 10.22 8.99
CA ASN A 472 9.69 10.93 9.22
C ASN A 472 8.96 10.29 10.40
N SER A 473 8.26 11.11 11.20
CA SER A 473 7.33 10.64 12.22
C SER A 473 5.93 11.13 11.88
N ILE A 474 5.02 10.19 11.64
CA ILE A 474 3.61 10.42 11.35
C ILE A 474 2.81 9.99 12.58
N MET A 475 2.10 10.93 13.20
CA MET A 475 1.33 10.65 14.40
C MET A 475 -0.11 11.17 14.26
N PHE A 476 -1.07 10.41 14.77
CA PHE A 476 -2.50 10.75 14.73
C PHE A 476 -3.20 10.36 16.04
N PRO A 477 -4.39 10.89 16.36
CA PRO A 477 -5.02 10.64 17.65
C PRO A 477 -5.37 9.16 17.90
N LEU A 478 -6.05 8.52 16.95
CA LEU A 478 -6.55 7.14 17.04
C LEU A 478 -6.67 6.55 15.63
N LEU A 479 -6.39 5.26 15.48
CA LEU A 479 -6.61 4.54 14.22
C LEU A 479 -8.09 4.22 14.01
N THR A 480 -8.84 5.19 13.50
CA THR A 480 -10.24 5.03 13.07
C THR A 480 -10.34 4.65 11.59
N PRO A 481 -11.49 4.19 11.08
CA PRO A 481 -11.66 3.97 9.64
C PRO A 481 -11.33 5.22 8.81
N ALA A 482 -11.80 6.40 9.22
CA ALA A 482 -11.49 7.65 8.54
C ALA A 482 -9.99 8.02 8.62
N THR A 483 -9.35 7.81 9.78
CA THR A 483 -7.90 8.02 9.92
C THR A 483 -7.12 7.11 8.98
N LEU A 484 -7.48 5.82 8.90
CA LEU A 484 -6.83 4.88 7.99
C LEU A 484 -7.04 5.29 6.53
N GLY A 485 -8.25 5.71 6.16
CA GLY A 485 -8.56 6.15 4.80
C GLY A 485 -7.69 7.34 4.38
N ALA A 486 -7.60 8.34 5.24
CA ALA A 486 -6.77 9.51 5.01
C ALA A 486 -5.26 9.16 4.95
N LEU A 487 -4.81 8.20 5.77
CA LEU A 487 -3.43 7.72 5.77
C LEU A 487 -3.07 6.94 4.50
N ILE A 488 -3.98 6.12 3.98
CA ILE A 488 -3.74 5.41 2.72
C ILE A 488 -3.68 6.42 1.57
N ALA A 489 -4.64 7.34 1.47
CA ALA A 489 -4.68 8.37 0.43
C ALA A 489 -3.46 9.31 0.47
N LEU A 490 -2.90 9.57 1.66
CA LEU A 490 -1.64 10.32 1.81
C LEU A 490 -0.51 9.67 1.00
N TYR A 491 -0.37 8.36 1.09
CA TYR A 491 0.65 7.61 0.36
C TYR A 491 0.29 7.41 -1.11
N GLU A 492 -0.98 7.21 -1.47
CA GLU A 492 -1.40 7.17 -2.88
C GLU A 492 -0.98 8.45 -3.62
N HIS A 493 -1.21 9.62 -3.00
CA HIS A 493 -0.81 10.91 -3.57
C HIS A 493 0.69 11.17 -3.50
N LYS A 494 1.40 10.69 -2.47
CA LYS A 494 2.88 10.68 -2.44
C LYS A 494 3.43 9.96 -3.67
N ILE A 495 2.94 8.76 -3.94
CA ILE A 495 3.36 7.92 -5.07
C ILE A 495 3.07 8.63 -6.40
N PHE A 496 1.90 9.25 -6.53
CA PHE A 496 1.55 10.06 -7.70
C PHE A 496 2.54 11.20 -7.94
N VAL A 497 2.84 12.01 -6.91
CA VAL A 497 3.76 13.16 -7.04
C VAL A 497 5.14 12.70 -7.50
N GLN A 498 5.67 11.62 -6.92
CA GLN A 498 6.96 11.07 -7.33
C GLN A 498 6.94 10.60 -8.80
N GLY A 499 5.88 9.89 -9.21
CA GLY A 499 5.72 9.45 -10.58
C GLY A 499 5.65 10.60 -11.59
N VAL A 500 4.98 11.70 -11.23
CA VAL A 500 4.93 12.91 -12.05
C VAL A 500 6.31 13.57 -12.16
N VAL A 501 7.05 13.73 -11.06
CA VAL A 501 8.40 14.32 -11.08
C VAL A 501 9.35 13.50 -11.96
N TRP A 502 9.31 12.18 -11.84
CA TRP A 502 10.09 11.27 -12.70
C TRP A 502 9.55 11.16 -14.14
N GLY A 503 8.39 11.76 -14.44
CA GLY A 503 7.78 11.70 -15.76
C GLY A 503 7.37 10.29 -16.21
N ILE A 504 7.21 9.34 -15.28
CA ILE A 504 6.85 7.94 -15.55
C ILE A 504 5.33 7.71 -15.46
N ASN A 505 4.87 6.53 -15.88
CA ASN A 505 3.48 6.13 -15.70
C ASN A 505 3.30 5.29 -14.43
N SER A 506 2.74 5.90 -13.38
CA SER A 506 2.41 5.23 -12.12
C SER A 506 1.26 4.23 -12.21
N PHE A 507 0.54 4.17 -13.34
CA PHE A 507 -0.77 3.52 -13.41
C PHE A 507 -0.85 2.32 -14.35
N ASP A 508 0.22 2.03 -15.09
CA ASP A 508 0.38 0.77 -15.84
C ASP A 508 1.24 -0.26 -15.07
N GLN A 509 1.39 -1.46 -15.63
CA GLN A 509 2.21 -2.53 -15.05
C GLN A 509 2.74 -3.53 -16.10
N MET A 510 3.25 -3.04 -17.24
CA MET A 510 3.69 -3.91 -18.36
C MET A 510 4.73 -4.97 -17.96
N GLY A 511 5.50 -4.73 -16.88
CA GLY A 511 6.51 -5.66 -16.38
C GLY A 511 6.00 -7.04 -15.94
N VAL A 512 4.69 -7.20 -15.70
CA VAL A 512 4.11 -8.49 -15.26
C VAL A 512 3.77 -9.44 -16.41
N GLU A 513 3.78 -8.97 -17.66
CA GLU A 513 3.27 -9.74 -18.81
C GLU A 513 4.22 -10.87 -19.23
N LEU A 514 5.53 -10.61 -19.25
CA LEU A 514 6.52 -11.59 -19.71
C LEU A 514 6.45 -12.88 -18.89
N GLY A 515 6.40 -12.77 -17.55
CA GLY A 515 6.28 -13.92 -16.66
C GLY A 515 5.01 -14.73 -16.92
N LYS A 516 3.86 -14.06 -17.14
CA LYS A 516 2.58 -14.73 -17.43
C LYS A 516 2.62 -15.53 -18.74
N VAL A 517 3.20 -14.96 -19.80
CA VAL A 517 3.34 -15.64 -21.10
C VAL A 517 4.27 -16.86 -20.95
N LEU A 518 5.43 -16.69 -20.32
CA LEU A 518 6.38 -17.78 -20.10
C LEU A 518 5.78 -18.91 -19.24
N ALA A 519 5.07 -18.58 -18.16
CA ALA A 519 4.42 -19.56 -17.29
C ALA A 519 3.37 -20.37 -18.05
N LYS A 520 2.54 -19.74 -18.88
CA LYS A 520 1.56 -20.43 -19.73
C LYS A 520 2.22 -21.41 -20.70
N ASN A 521 3.33 -21.00 -21.31
CA ASN A 521 4.09 -21.85 -22.23
C ASN A 521 4.75 -23.03 -21.52
N ILE A 522 5.32 -22.81 -20.32
CA ILE A 522 5.92 -23.86 -19.49
C ILE A 522 4.85 -24.84 -19.03
N LEU A 523 3.70 -24.37 -18.55
CA LEU A 523 2.60 -25.21 -18.07
C LEU A 523 2.17 -26.25 -19.13
N ALA A 524 2.11 -25.85 -20.40
CA ALA A 524 1.79 -26.75 -21.52
C ALA A 524 2.84 -27.85 -21.77
N GLN A 525 4.05 -27.74 -21.21
CA GLN A 525 5.17 -28.64 -21.42
C GLN A 525 5.54 -29.47 -20.17
N LEU A 526 4.84 -29.28 -19.05
CA LEU A 526 5.12 -30.02 -17.81
C LEU A 526 4.68 -31.49 -17.88
N GLY A 527 3.95 -31.89 -18.93
CA GLY A 527 3.43 -33.25 -19.14
C GLY A 527 4.51 -34.31 -19.24
N LYS A 528 5.27 -34.38 -20.34
CA LYS A 528 6.32 -35.40 -20.53
C LYS A 528 7.68 -34.75 -20.83
N PRO A 529 8.81 -35.44 -20.55
CA PRO A 529 10.14 -34.91 -20.87
C PRO A 529 10.33 -34.50 -22.33
N GLU A 530 9.73 -35.24 -23.28
CA GLU A 530 9.78 -34.94 -24.71
C GLU A 530 9.04 -33.65 -25.13
N ASP A 531 8.19 -33.10 -24.27
CA ASP A 531 7.44 -31.87 -24.53
C ASP A 531 8.27 -30.61 -24.26
N VAL A 532 9.38 -30.73 -23.52
CA VAL A 532 10.21 -29.60 -23.05
C VAL A 532 11.11 -29.06 -24.16
N LYS A 533 10.76 -27.91 -24.72
CA LYS A 533 11.44 -27.29 -25.87
C LYS A 533 11.46 -25.77 -25.80
N GLY A 534 12.53 -25.18 -26.34
CA GLY A 534 12.63 -23.72 -26.53
C GLY A 534 13.05 -22.93 -25.28
N HIS A 535 13.64 -23.60 -24.29
CA HIS A 535 14.14 -22.97 -23.06
C HIS A 535 15.67 -23.09 -22.97
N ASP A 536 16.27 -22.27 -22.11
CA ASP A 536 17.67 -22.40 -21.76
C ASP A 536 17.96 -23.71 -20.99
N SER A 537 19.24 -24.03 -20.82
CA SER A 537 19.66 -25.27 -20.17
C SER A 537 19.25 -25.36 -18.70
N SER A 538 19.14 -24.23 -17.98
CA SER A 538 18.73 -24.22 -16.58
C SER A 538 17.25 -24.54 -16.45
N THR A 539 16.39 -23.81 -17.17
CA THR A 539 14.94 -24.04 -17.17
C THR A 539 14.60 -25.47 -17.60
N THR A 540 15.25 -25.97 -18.65
CA THR A 540 15.08 -27.35 -19.12
C THR A 540 15.48 -28.37 -18.05
N GLY A 541 16.65 -28.20 -17.42
CA GLY A 541 17.14 -29.07 -16.36
C GLY A 541 16.21 -29.10 -15.13
N LEU A 542 15.65 -27.96 -14.74
CA LEU A 542 14.71 -27.85 -13.63
C LEU A 542 13.38 -28.55 -13.93
N ILE A 543 12.83 -28.39 -15.13
CA ILE A 543 11.59 -29.10 -15.53
C ILE A 543 11.81 -30.61 -15.52
N HIS A 544 12.94 -31.10 -16.06
CA HIS A 544 13.27 -32.51 -16.00
C HIS A 544 13.45 -33.02 -14.56
N TYR A 545 14.04 -32.22 -13.68
CA TYR A 545 14.13 -32.55 -12.26
C TYR A 545 12.73 -32.67 -11.64
N TYR A 546 11.86 -31.67 -11.87
CA TYR A 546 10.46 -31.72 -11.42
C TYR A 546 9.73 -32.98 -11.93
N GLN A 547 9.81 -33.26 -13.23
CA GLN A 547 9.16 -34.44 -13.85
C GLN A 547 9.68 -35.77 -13.28
N LYS A 548 10.97 -35.83 -12.91
CA LYS A 548 11.57 -37.02 -12.29
C LYS A 548 11.05 -37.30 -10.88
N TYR A 549 10.73 -36.26 -10.11
CA TYR A 549 10.43 -36.40 -8.68
C TYR A 549 8.97 -36.16 -8.29
N ARG A 550 8.15 -35.54 -9.14
CA ARG A 550 6.73 -35.36 -8.85
C ARG A 550 6.03 -36.71 -8.69
N LYS A 551 5.05 -36.76 -7.80
CA LYS A 551 4.14 -37.89 -7.61
C LYS A 551 2.74 -37.35 -7.87
N GLU A 552 2.18 -37.67 -9.02
CA GLU A 552 0.81 -37.31 -9.42
C GLU A 552 -0.12 -38.50 -9.18
#